data_AF-A0A2V8WWX6-F1
#
_entry.id   AF-A0A2V8WWX6-F1
#
_cell.length_a   1.000
_cell.length_b   1.000
_cell.length_c   1.000
_cell.angle_alpha   90.00
_cell.angle_beta   90.00
_cell.angle_gamma   90.00
#
_symmetry.space_group_name_H-M   'P 1'
#
loop_
_entity.id
_entity.type
_entity.pdbx_description
1 polymer ?
#
loop_
_entity_poly.entity_id
_entity_poly.type
_entity_poly.pdbx_seq_one_letter_code
_entity_poly.pdbx_strand_id
1 'polypeptide(L)'
;MRATRARDIKSNKKDLSPEQRKELLGALKARFEKNMNRHKGLEWAKVQAKLEANTEKLWSLNEMERTGGEPDVVGHDKKTGEYIFYDCSAESPKGRRSVCYDREALESRREHKPEDNAID
;
A
#
# COMPACT_ATOMS: atom_id res chain seq x y z
N MET A 1 -46.21 -11.42 11.36
CA MET A 1 -45.22 -11.67 10.28
C MET A 1 -43.87 -11.16 10.77
N ARG A 2 -42.84 -12.00 10.72
CA ARG A 2 -41.53 -11.76 11.37
C ARG A 2 -40.73 -10.69 10.60
N ALA A 3 -40.23 -9.70 11.33
CA ALA A 3 -39.26 -8.73 10.84
C ALA A 3 -37.94 -9.45 10.50
N THR A 4 -37.57 -9.47 9.23
CA THR A 4 -36.22 -9.84 8.80
C THR A 4 -35.27 -8.69 9.13
N ARG A 5 -34.49 -8.84 10.21
CA ARG A 5 -33.27 -8.06 10.45
C ARG A 5 -32.37 -8.19 9.22
N ALA A 6 -32.15 -7.09 8.50
CA ALA A 6 -31.00 -6.98 7.62
C ALA A 6 -29.75 -7.20 8.48
N ARG A 7 -28.89 -8.13 8.07
CA ARG A 7 -27.62 -8.40 8.73
C ARG A 7 -26.72 -7.20 8.49
N ASP A 8 -26.35 -6.50 9.54
CA ASP A 8 -25.26 -5.52 9.53
C ASP A 8 -23.99 -6.20 9.01
N ILE A 9 -23.66 -5.97 7.74
CA ILE A 9 -22.32 -6.20 7.23
C ILE A 9 -21.48 -5.11 7.90
N LYS A 10 -20.73 -5.47 8.93
CA LYS A 10 -19.70 -4.59 9.51
C LYS A 10 -18.69 -4.26 8.39
N SER A 11 -18.93 -3.16 7.68
CA SER A 11 -17.90 -2.53 6.86
C SER A 11 -16.81 -2.10 7.83
N ASN A 12 -15.67 -2.81 7.81
CA ASN A 12 -14.44 -2.27 8.36
C ASN A 12 -14.23 -0.92 7.66
N LYS A 13 -14.52 0.18 8.36
CA LYS A 13 -14.31 1.53 7.83
C LYS A 13 -12.80 1.71 7.70
N LYS A 14 -12.29 1.37 6.52
CA LYS A 14 -10.93 1.62 6.06
C LYS A 14 -10.79 3.11 5.79
N ASP A 15 -10.85 3.88 6.86
CA ASP A 15 -10.85 5.34 6.82
C ASP A 15 -9.68 5.84 7.68
N LEU A 16 -9.00 6.86 7.17
CA LEU A 16 -7.85 7.47 7.84
C LEU A 16 -8.30 8.72 8.58
N SER A 17 -7.65 9.04 9.70
CA SER A 17 -7.87 10.35 10.33
C SER A 17 -7.44 11.48 9.37
N PRO A 18 -7.99 12.69 9.51
CA PRO A 18 -7.58 13.84 8.71
C PRO A 18 -6.07 14.10 8.77
N GLU A 19 -5.45 13.89 9.93
CA GLU A 19 -4.03 14.02 10.18
C GLU A 19 -3.23 12.95 9.42
N GLN A 20 -3.63 11.68 9.55
CA GLN A 20 -2.99 10.56 8.83
C GLN A 20 -3.07 10.73 7.32
N ARG A 21 -4.23 11.17 6.81
CA ARG A 21 -4.42 11.47 5.39
C ARG A 21 -3.50 12.59 4.92
N LYS A 22 -3.37 13.67 5.69
CA LYS A 22 -2.49 14.79 5.37
C LYS A 22 -1.02 14.36 5.35
N GLU A 23 -0.61 13.56 6.34
CA GLU A 23 0.74 13.02 6.43
C GLU A 23 1.06 12.12 5.23
N LEU A 24 0.18 11.17 4.91
CA LEU A 24 0.33 10.27 3.77
C LEU A 24 0.40 11.04 2.45
N LEU A 25 -0.52 11.98 2.21
CA LEU A 25 -0.50 12.78 0.98
C LEU A 25 0.76 13.65 0.89
N GLY A 26 1.27 14.16 2.01
CA GLY A 26 2.54 14.87 2.07
C GLY A 26 3.73 13.98 1.69
N ALA A 27 3.79 12.76 2.24
CA ALA A 27 4.84 11.79 1.93
C ALA A 27 4.80 11.37 0.46
N LEU A 28 3.62 11.03 -0.07
CA LEU A 28 3.43 10.65 -1.47
C LEU A 28 3.78 11.81 -2.41
N LYS A 29 3.39 13.05 -2.08
CA LYS A 29 3.74 14.23 -2.88
C LYS A 29 5.25 14.45 -2.94
N ALA A 30 5.92 14.42 -1.78
CA ALA A 30 7.37 14.60 -1.71
C ALA A 30 8.10 13.51 -2.52
N ARG A 31 7.60 12.26 -2.48
CA ARG A 31 8.14 11.15 -3.26
C ARG A 31 7.91 11.33 -4.77
N PHE A 32 6.70 11.73 -5.17
CA PHE A 32 6.37 12.02 -6.56
C PHE A 32 7.29 13.09 -7.16
N GLU A 33 7.50 14.19 -6.43
CA GLU A 33 8.36 15.30 -6.85
C GLU A 33 9.84 14.88 -6.92
N LYS A 34 10.30 14.07 -5.96
CA LYS A 34 11.66 13.52 -5.97
C LYS A 34 11.91 12.55 -7.13
N ASN A 35 10.88 11.81 -7.55
CA ASN A 35 10.97 10.74 -8.55
C ASN A 35 10.29 11.10 -9.89
N MET A 36 10.22 12.38 -10.26
CA MET A 36 9.53 12.83 -11.48
C MET A 36 9.97 12.11 -12.77
N ASN A 37 11.18 11.55 -12.80
CA ASN A 37 11.67 10.74 -13.92
C ASN A 37 10.82 9.48 -14.18
N ARG A 38 10.15 8.95 -13.15
CA ARG A 38 9.25 7.79 -13.23
C ARG A 38 7.85 8.16 -13.75
N HIS A 39 7.49 9.44 -13.67
CA HIS A 39 6.10 9.92 -13.75
C HIS A 39 5.85 10.80 -14.97
N LYS A 40 6.53 10.53 -16.10
CA LYS A 40 6.50 11.42 -17.28
C LYS A 40 5.07 11.66 -17.77
N GLY A 41 4.64 12.93 -17.71
CA GLY A 41 3.32 13.35 -18.16
C GLY A 41 2.18 13.12 -17.16
N LEU A 42 2.50 12.75 -15.91
CA LEU A 42 1.55 12.74 -14.81
C LEU A 42 1.62 14.05 -14.03
N GLU A 43 0.49 14.52 -13.55
CA GLU A 43 0.39 15.71 -12.71
C GLU A 43 -0.10 15.33 -11.33
N TRP A 44 0.66 15.69 -10.30
CA TRP A 44 0.34 15.36 -8.91
C TRP A 44 -1.08 15.81 -8.52
N ALA A 45 -1.53 16.99 -8.95
CA ALA A 45 -2.87 17.51 -8.66
C ALA A 45 -3.99 16.54 -9.11
N LYS A 46 -3.83 15.89 -10.26
CA LYS A 46 -4.80 14.91 -10.79
C LYS A 46 -4.75 13.59 -10.01
N VAL A 47 -3.56 13.17 -9.58
CA VAL A 47 -3.38 11.98 -8.74
C VAL A 47 -4.02 12.21 -7.37
N GLN A 48 -3.69 13.34 -6.73
CA GLN A 48 -4.22 13.73 -5.43
C GLN A 48 -5.75 13.78 -5.44
N ALA A 49 -6.38 14.45 -6.40
CA ALA A 49 -7.84 14.52 -6.49
C ALA A 49 -8.50 13.13 -6.58
N LYS A 50 -7.87 12.18 -7.30
CA LYS A 50 -8.36 10.80 -7.39
C LYS A 50 -8.18 10.00 -6.11
N LEU A 51 -7.07 10.19 -5.38
CA LEU A 51 -6.84 9.56 -4.08
C LEU A 51 -7.80 10.10 -3.03
N GLU A 52 -8.03 11.40 -3.03
CA GLU A 52 -8.91 12.10 -2.09
C GLU A 52 -10.39 11.72 -2.26
N ALA A 53 -10.79 11.34 -3.48
CA ALA A 53 -12.12 10.84 -3.79
C ALA A 53 -12.33 9.35 -3.45
N ASN A 54 -11.27 8.61 -3.07
CA ASN A 54 -11.35 7.17 -2.78
C ASN A 54 -10.63 6.82 -1.48
N THR A 55 -11.36 6.88 -0.37
CA THR A 55 -10.88 6.60 0.99
C THR A 55 -10.34 5.17 1.15
N GLU A 56 -10.96 4.17 0.51
CA GLU A 56 -10.50 2.79 0.60
C GLU A 56 -9.11 2.59 -0.02
N LYS A 57 -8.88 3.18 -1.20
CA LYS A 57 -7.56 3.13 -1.87
C LYS A 57 -6.51 3.90 -1.06
N LEU A 58 -6.90 5.02 -0.44
CA LEU A 58 -6.04 5.80 0.43
C LEU A 58 -5.59 4.98 1.65
N TRP A 59 -6.51 4.23 2.27
CA TRP A 59 -6.18 3.32 3.38
C TRP A 59 -5.20 2.22 2.96
N SER A 60 -5.38 1.64 1.76
CA SER A 60 -4.43 0.65 1.24
C SER A 60 -3.02 1.24 1.05
N LEU A 61 -2.92 2.47 0.52
CA LEU A 61 -1.62 3.15 0.38
C LEU A 61 -1.00 3.46 1.75
N ASN A 62 -1.80 3.80 2.75
CA ASN A 62 -1.32 3.98 4.11
C ASN A 62 -0.69 2.70 4.66
N GLU A 63 -1.30 1.54 4.43
CA GLU A 63 -0.71 0.26 4.88
C GLU A 63 0.59 -0.07 4.15
N MET A 64 0.68 0.24 2.85
CA MET A 64 1.92 0.10 2.09
C MET A 64 3.02 1.02 2.64
N GLU A 65 2.68 2.29 2.95
CA GLU A 65 3.59 3.25 3.56
C GLU A 65 4.02 2.83 4.96
N ARG A 66 3.08 2.41 5.81
CA ARG A 66 3.33 1.97 7.20
C ARG A 66 4.32 0.81 7.25
N THR A 67 4.29 -0.08 6.26
CA THR A 67 5.24 -1.19 6.18
C THR A 67 6.58 -0.77 5.59
N GLY A 68 6.76 0.45 5.08
CA GLY A 68 8.00 0.92 4.47
C GLY A 68 8.15 0.54 2.99
N GLY A 69 7.05 0.18 2.30
CA GLY A 69 7.06 -0.20 0.90
C GLY A 69 7.41 0.94 -0.06
N GLU A 70 7.31 2.19 0.43
CA GLU A 70 7.47 3.41 -0.34
C GLU A 70 6.58 3.45 -1.61
N PRO A 71 5.24 3.33 -1.49
CA PRO A 71 4.34 3.36 -2.64
C PRO A 71 4.50 4.63 -3.48
N ASP A 72 4.60 4.48 -4.80
CA ASP A 72 4.60 5.62 -5.73
C ASP A 72 3.71 5.31 -6.94
N VAL A 73 3.19 6.35 -7.59
CA VAL A 73 2.37 6.21 -8.80
C VAL A 73 3.26 6.02 -10.00
N VAL A 74 3.01 5.08 -10.89
CA VAL A 74 4.01 4.67 -11.89
C VAL A 74 3.45 4.58 -13.30
N GLY A 75 2.13 4.73 -13.39
CA GLY A 75 1.38 4.59 -14.60
C GLY A 75 -0.02 5.13 -14.42
N HIS A 76 -0.61 5.49 -15.54
CA HIS A 76 -2.00 5.88 -15.63
C HIS A 76 -2.60 5.13 -16.82
N ASP A 77 -3.56 4.25 -16.52
CA ASP A 77 -4.33 3.59 -17.56
C ASP A 77 -5.38 4.57 -18.09
N LYS A 78 -5.18 5.04 -19.32
CA LYS A 78 -6.07 6.00 -19.98
C LYS A 78 -7.44 5.41 -20.32
N LYS A 79 -7.59 4.09 -20.40
CA LYS A 79 -8.88 3.45 -20.72
C LYS A 79 -9.83 3.48 -19.54
N THR A 80 -9.30 3.19 -18.36
CA THR A 80 -10.06 3.13 -17.10
C THR A 80 -9.96 4.43 -16.29
N GLY A 81 -8.97 5.27 -16.60
CA GLY A 81 -8.63 6.46 -15.83
C GLY A 81 -8.00 6.12 -14.47
N GLU A 82 -7.46 4.92 -14.30
CA GLU A 82 -6.87 4.47 -13.04
C GLU A 82 -5.38 4.75 -12.96
N TYR A 83 -4.92 5.09 -11.75
CA TYR A 83 -3.51 5.23 -11.44
C TYR A 83 -3.00 3.92 -10.85
N ILE A 84 -1.82 3.51 -11.31
CA ILE A 84 -1.15 2.29 -10.87
C ILE A 84 -0.11 2.69 -9.82
N PHE A 85 -0.17 2.05 -8.66
CA PHE A 85 0.79 2.22 -7.57
C PHE A 85 1.56 0.92 -7.33
N TYR A 86 2.86 1.03 -7.08
CA TYR A 86 3.67 -0.09 -6.59
C TYR A 86 4.66 0.36 -5.51
N ASP A 87 5.11 -0.60 -4.70
CA ASP A 87 6.19 -0.41 -3.73
C ASP A 87 7.50 -0.09 -4.46
N CYS A 88 8.06 1.08 -4.19
CA CYS A 88 9.30 1.55 -4.80
C CYS A 88 10.54 1.39 -3.90
N SER A 89 10.38 0.74 -2.75
CA SER A 89 11.49 0.42 -1.83
C SER A 89 12.54 -0.45 -2.53
N ALA A 90 13.82 -0.19 -2.21
CA ALA A 90 14.95 -0.92 -2.79
C ALA A 90 14.94 -2.42 -2.41
N GLU A 91 14.38 -2.73 -1.24
CA GLU A 91 14.22 -4.09 -0.74
C GLU A 91 12.85 -4.24 -0.09
N SER A 92 12.33 -5.48 -0.08
CA SER A 92 11.10 -5.78 0.63
C SER A 92 11.22 -5.40 2.11
N PRO A 93 10.23 -4.67 2.67
CA PRO A 93 10.37 -4.12 4.00
C PRO A 93 10.44 -5.19 5.10
N LYS A 94 11.09 -4.85 6.21
CA LYS A 94 11.23 -5.72 7.38
C LYS A 94 9.84 -6.03 7.95
N GLY A 95 9.38 -7.28 7.81
CA GLY A 95 8.01 -7.71 8.15
C GLY A 95 7.14 -8.13 6.96
N ARG A 96 7.57 -7.83 5.72
CA ARG A 96 7.02 -8.39 4.48
C ARG A 96 8.01 -9.27 3.72
N ARG A 97 9.13 -9.60 4.35
CA ARG A 97 10.12 -10.54 3.82
C ARG A 97 9.55 -11.95 3.94
N SER A 98 9.71 -12.75 2.88
CA SER A 98 9.22 -14.12 2.84
C SER A 98 9.82 -14.97 3.96
N VAL A 99 8.99 -15.86 4.52
CA VAL A 99 9.45 -16.96 5.35
C VAL A 99 10.16 -18.00 4.49
N CYS A 100 11.06 -18.77 5.10
CA CYS A 100 11.61 -19.95 4.46
C CYS A 100 10.52 -21.03 4.36
N TYR A 101 10.60 -21.88 3.34
CA TYR A 101 9.56 -22.92 3.17
C TYR A 101 9.62 -23.92 4.32
N ASP A 102 10.79 -24.50 4.57
CA ASP A 102 11.03 -25.52 5.58
C ASP A 102 12.12 -25.12 6.59
N ARG A 103 12.33 -25.98 7.58
CA ARG A 103 13.36 -25.82 8.63
C ARG A 103 14.78 -25.78 8.05
N GLU A 104 15.08 -26.55 7.02
CA GLU A 104 16.41 -26.58 6.40
C GLU A 104 16.71 -25.27 5.66
N ALA A 105 15.75 -24.74 4.90
CA ALA A 105 15.83 -23.43 4.28
C ALA A 105 15.94 -22.31 5.34
N LEU A 106 15.30 -22.47 6.50
CA LEU A 106 15.42 -21.53 7.62
C LEU A 106 16.82 -21.58 8.26
N GLU A 107 17.39 -22.76 8.47
CA GLU A 107 18.70 -22.95 9.11
C GLU A 107 19.89 -22.58 8.21
N SER A 108 19.76 -22.74 6.89
CA SER A 108 20.80 -22.39 5.92
C SER A 108 20.96 -20.87 5.68
N ARG A 109 19.99 -20.05 6.11
CA ARG A 109 20.02 -18.59 6.00
C ARG A 109 21.05 -17.98 6.96
N ARG A 110 22.04 -17.28 6.39
CA ARG A 110 23.09 -16.58 7.15
C ARG A 110 22.65 -15.19 7.65
N GLU A 111 21.90 -14.46 6.83
CA GLU A 111 21.44 -13.10 7.13
C GLU A 111 19.93 -12.95 6.92
N HIS A 112 19.32 -12.05 7.70
CA HIS A 112 17.87 -11.78 7.67
C HIS A 112 17.01 -13.04 7.79
N LYS A 113 17.40 -13.97 8.65
CA LYS A 113 16.67 -15.19 8.96
C LYS A 113 15.27 -14.84 9.52
N PRO A 114 14.17 -15.32 8.92
CA PRO A 114 12.81 -15.05 9.42
C PRO A 114 12.58 -15.76 10.76
N GLU A 115 11.57 -15.31 11.51
CA GLU A 115 11.24 -15.91 12.81
C GLU A 115 10.69 -17.33 12.67
N ASP A 116 10.00 -17.61 11.54
CA ASP A 116 9.35 -18.89 11.28
C ASP A 116 9.56 -19.40 9.85
N ASN A 117 9.15 -20.65 9.62
CA ASN A 117 9.03 -21.25 8.30
C ASN A 117 7.54 -21.47 7.92
N ALA A 118 7.27 -21.92 6.71
CA ALA A 118 5.88 -22.05 6.23
C ALA A 118 5.21 -23.38 6.62
N ILE A 119 5.99 -24.39 7.02
CA ILE A 119 5.51 -25.73 7.36
C ILE A 119 5.15 -25.85 8.85
N ASP A 120 6.00 -25.33 9.73
CA ASP A 120 5.81 -25.36 11.19
C ASP A 120 4.91 -24.23 11.69
#